data_AF-A0A8S2W8R0-F1
#
_entry.id   AF-A0A8S2W8R0-F1
#
_cell.length_a   1.000
_cell.length_b   1.000
_cell.length_c   1.000
_cell.angle_alpha   90.00
_cell.angle_beta   90.00
_cell.angle_gamma   90.00
#
_symmetry.space_group_name_H-M   'P 1'
#
loop_
_entity.id
_entity.type
_entity.pdbx_description
1 polymer ?
#
loop_
_entity_poly.entity_id
_entity_poly.type
_entity_poly.pdbx_seq_one_letter_code
_entity_poly.pdbx_strand_id
1 'polypeptide(L)'
;MASANRCSACKTRAETCFCPGCKAYFCDDDFQNHRASLFDELNVLTADRNDLHAQINEVSSNMQTDKQLAKIGEWQRTTIEKVKQAAESARQQVMKIRNCKHEEIAKSFLVLSQELDELRDIVEQDIVRLNQATRKLSDDLKKCAQSSEIELNVKQSDEIDWNRMIYVEENSAFADNQSQIN
;
A
#
# COMPACT_ATOMS: atom_id res chain seq x y z
N MET A 1 -19.88 48.53 -67.59
CA MET A 1 -20.31 49.02 -66.25
C MET A 1 -19.64 48.14 -65.22
N ALA A 2 -18.62 48.64 -64.53
CA ALA A 2 -17.91 47.87 -63.51
C ALA A 2 -18.76 47.90 -62.22
N SER A 3 -19.32 46.76 -61.84
CA SER A 3 -19.86 46.56 -60.50
C SER A 3 -18.68 46.63 -59.53
N ALA A 4 -18.51 47.79 -58.89
CA ALA A 4 -17.53 47.95 -57.83
C ALA A 4 -17.96 47.06 -56.67
N ASN A 5 -17.32 45.90 -56.54
CA ASN A 5 -17.50 45.02 -55.40
C ASN A 5 -17.14 45.83 -54.13
N ARG A 6 -17.98 45.69 -53.10
CA ARG A 6 -17.94 46.54 -51.90
C ARG A 6 -17.46 45.72 -50.72
N CYS A 7 -16.65 46.33 -49.87
CA CYS A 7 -16.12 45.72 -48.65
C CYS A 7 -17.19 44.89 -47.90
N SER A 8 -16.85 43.65 -47.56
CA SER A 8 -17.76 42.70 -46.91
C SER A 8 -18.18 43.16 -45.50
N ALA A 9 -17.36 43.97 -44.83
CA ALA A 9 -17.65 44.54 -43.51
C ALA A 9 -18.50 45.82 -43.60
N CYS A 10 -17.96 46.92 -44.16
CA CYS A 10 -18.67 48.20 -44.17
C CYS A 10 -19.64 48.42 -45.34
N LYS A 11 -19.61 47.60 -46.40
CA LYS A 11 -20.47 47.65 -47.59
C LYS A 11 -20.53 49.00 -48.33
N THR A 12 -19.61 49.91 -48.05
CA THR A 12 -19.62 51.29 -48.56
C THR A 12 -18.39 51.61 -49.41
N ARG A 13 -17.22 51.09 -49.05
CA ARG A 13 -15.95 51.34 -49.75
C ARG A 13 -15.61 50.23 -50.74
N ALA A 14 -14.81 50.56 -51.76
CA ALA A 14 -14.32 49.59 -52.74
C ALA A 14 -13.38 48.56 -52.08
N GLU A 15 -13.45 47.32 -52.56
CA GLU A 15 -12.58 46.22 -52.11
C GLU A 15 -11.14 46.44 -52.58
N THR A 16 -10.18 46.27 -51.68
CA THR A 16 -8.75 46.42 -51.97
C THR A 16 -7.93 45.21 -51.53
N CYS A 17 -8.42 44.45 -50.54
CA CYS A 17 -7.70 43.35 -49.92
C CYS A 17 -8.58 42.09 -49.81
N PHE A 18 -8.02 40.92 -50.10
CA PHE A 18 -8.70 39.64 -49.96
C PHE A 18 -8.17 38.87 -48.74
N CYS A 19 -9.06 38.38 -47.87
CA CYS A 19 -8.70 37.48 -46.78
C CYS A 19 -8.98 36.02 -47.19
N PRO A 20 -7.96 35.16 -47.32
CA PRO A 20 -8.15 33.75 -47.70
C PRO A 20 -8.85 32.93 -46.60
N GLY A 21 -8.67 33.29 -45.33
CA GLY A 21 -9.31 32.60 -44.19
C GLY A 21 -10.83 32.82 -44.17
N CYS A 22 -11.26 34.08 -44.33
CA CYS A 22 -12.68 34.41 -44.37
C CYS A 22 -13.31 34.23 -45.76
N LYS A 23 -12.49 34.01 -46.81
CA LYS A 23 -12.90 34.01 -48.22
C LYS A 23 -13.74 35.24 -48.60
N ALA A 24 -13.32 36.40 -48.10
CA ALA A 24 -14.05 37.67 -48.23
C ALA A 24 -13.10 38.82 -48.57
N TYR A 25 -13.62 39.84 -49.25
CA TYR A 25 -12.90 41.05 -49.61
C TYR A 25 -13.24 42.21 -48.66
N PHE A 26 -12.22 42.99 -48.33
CA PHE A 26 -12.30 44.11 -47.40
C PHE A 26 -11.69 45.36 -48.04
N CYS A 27 -12.10 46.54 -47.57
CA CYS A 27 -11.32 47.76 -47.78
C CYS A 27 -10.12 47.76 -46.82
N ASP A 28 -9.12 48.59 -47.08
CA ASP A 28 -7.86 48.60 -46.33
C ASP A 28 -8.07 48.76 -44.81
N ASP A 29 -8.85 49.76 -44.38
CA ASP A 29 -9.18 49.99 -42.96
C ASP A 29 -9.82 48.76 -42.29
N ASP A 30 -10.85 48.17 -42.91
CA ASP A 30 -11.55 47.01 -42.34
C ASP A 30 -10.67 45.76 -42.36
N PHE A 31 -9.75 45.65 -43.32
CA PHE A 31 -8.77 44.55 -43.36
C PHE A 31 -7.75 44.68 -42.24
N GLN A 32 -7.25 45.89 -41.95
CA GLN A 32 -6.35 46.13 -40.81
C GLN A 32 -7.05 45.83 -39.48
N ASN A 33 -8.29 46.28 -39.31
CA ASN A 33 -9.10 45.99 -38.13
C ASN A 33 -9.34 44.48 -37.95
N HIS A 34 -9.65 43.77 -39.04
CA HIS A 34 -9.81 42.31 -39.01
C HIS A 34 -8.52 41.60 -38.57
N ARG A 35 -7.37 42.00 -39.10
CA ARG A 35 -6.07 41.41 -38.72
C ARG A 35 -5.69 41.74 -37.27
N ALA A 36 -5.99 42.95 -36.80
CA ALA A 36 -5.79 43.34 -35.42
C ALA A 36 -6.63 42.46 -34.47
N SER A 37 -7.91 42.25 -34.78
CA SER A 37 -8.79 41.36 -34.01
C SER A 37 -8.26 39.93 -33.92
N LEU A 38 -7.75 39.36 -35.02
CA LEU A 38 -7.15 38.02 -35.01
C LEU A 38 -5.87 37.95 -34.17
N PHE A 39 -5.07 39.02 -34.17
CA PHE A 39 -3.88 39.10 -33.34
C PHE A 39 -4.24 39.19 -31.86
N ASP A 40 -5.30 39.94 -31.52
CA ASP A 40 -5.83 40.02 -30.16
C ASP A 40 -6.35 38.67 -29.68
N GLU A 41 -7.09 37.92 -30.51
CA GLU A 41 -7.53 36.55 -30.21
C GLU A 41 -6.35 35.60 -29.98
N LEU A 42 -5.28 35.69 -30.79
CA LEU A 42 -4.07 34.89 -30.60
C LEU A 42 -3.35 35.23 -29.29
N ASN A 43 -3.34 36.51 -28.89
CA ASN A 43 -2.77 36.93 -27.62
C ASN A 43 -3.55 36.36 -26.44
N VAL A 44 -4.89 36.33 -26.52
CA VAL A 44 -5.75 35.68 -25.51
C VAL A 44 -5.44 34.19 -25.43
N LEU A 45 -5.40 33.48 -26.56
CA LEU A 45 -5.04 32.04 -26.58
C LEU A 45 -3.65 31.77 -26.00
N THR A 46 -2.70 32.67 -26.26
CA THR A 46 -1.34 32.55 -25.72
C THR A 46 -1.31 32.76 -24.20
N ALA A 47 -2.10 33.70 -23.69
CA ALA A 47 -2.27 33.91 -22.25
C ALA A 47 -2.93 32.69 -21.61
N ASP A 48 -4.04 32.19 -22.16
CA ASP A 48 -4.75 30.99 -21.67
C ASP A 48 -3.82 29.77 -21.63
N ARG A 49 -3.01 29.56 -22.67
CA ARG A 49 -2.01 28.49 -22.70
C ARG A 49 -0.99 28.64 -21.57
N ASN A 50 -0.50 29.85 -21.31
CA ASN A 50 0.46 30.10 -20.25
C ASN A 50 -0.15 29.85 -18.86
N ASP A 51 -1.40 30.24 -18.66
CA ASP A 51 -2.17 29.99 -17.44
C ASP A 51 -2.40 28.49 -17.23
N LEU A 52 -2.80 27.76 -18.28
CA LEU A 52 -2.92 26.30 -18.23
C LEU A 52 -1.58 25.64 -17.88
N HIS A 53 -0.48 26.10 -18.48
CA HIS A 53 0.85 25.57 -18.16
C HIS A 53 1.25 25.86 -16.71
N ALA A 54 0.94 27.06 -16.19
CA ALA A 54 1.15 27.39 -14.78
C ALA A 54 0.32 26.48 -13.85
N GLN A 55 -0.96 26.27 -14.18
CA GLN A 55 -1.84 25.36 -13.43
C GLN A 55 -1.35 23.90 -13.46
N ILE A 56 -0.88 23.40 -14.61
CA ILE A 56 -0.30 22.05 -14.71
C ILE A 56 0.93 21.91 -13.80
N ASN A 57 1.81 22.92 -13.80
CA ASN A 57 3.00 22.92 -12.95
C ASN A 57 2.63 23.00 -11.47
N GLU A 58 1.63 23.81 -11.11
CA GLU A 58 1.10 23.89 -9.75
C GLU A 58 0.51 22.56 -9.30
N VAL A 59 -0.35 21.93 -10.11
CA VAL A 59 -0.93 20.60 -9.82
C VAL A 59 0.17 19.55 -9.68
N SER A 60 1.19 19.57 -10.54
CA SER A 60 2.34 18.64 -10.44
C SER A 60 3.13 18.85 -9.15
N SER A 61 3.30 20.10 -8.70
CA SER A 61 3.96 20.42 -7.43
C SER A 61 3.11 20.09 -6.20
N ASN A 62 1.78 20.15 -6.33
CA ASN A 62 0.80 19.90 -5.28
C ASN A 62 0.23 18.47 -5.30
N MET A 63 0.67 17.63 -6.23
CA MET A 63 0.21 16.24 -6.33
C MET A 63 0.52 15.54 -5.00
N GLN A 64 -0.55 15.29 -4.25
CA GLN A 64 -0.63 14.71 -2.91
C GLN A 64 -0.07 13.27 -2.78
N THR A 65 0.80 12.87 -3.70
CA THR A 65 1.52 11.59 -3.70
C THR A 65 2.12 11.30 -2.32
N ASP A 66 2.60 12.32 -1.61
CA ASP A 66 3.13 12.16 -0.26
C ASP A 66 2.12 11.68 0.79
N LYS A 67 0.85 12.11 0.74
CA LYS A 67 -0.12 11.75 1.79
C LYS A 67 -0.58 10.29 1.64
N GLN A 68 -0.82 9.85 0.41
CA GLN A 68 -1.20 8.47 0.11
C GLN A 68 -0.01 7.54 0.36
N LEU A 69 1.19 7.91 -0.10
CA LEU A 69 2.42 7.15 0.17
C LEU A 69 2.74 7.09 1.67
N ALA A 70 2.53 8.18 2.42
CA ALA A 70 2.71 8.18 3.87
C ALA A 70 1.76 7.21 4.57
N LYS A 71 0.48 7.13 4.13
CA LYS A 71 -0.48 6.15 4.65
C LYS A 71 -0.06 4.71 4.36
N ILE A 72 0.46 4.43 3.15
CA ILE A 72 1.02 3.12 2.80
C ILE A 72 2.20 2.80 3.74
N GLY A 73 3.11 3.75 3.94
CA GLY A 73 4.25 3.59 4.84
C GLY A 73 3.85 3.37 6.31
N GLU A 74 2.81 4.06 6.79
CA GLU A 74 2.26 3.87 8.13
C GLU A 74 1.61 2.48 8.29
N TRP A 75 0.81 2.08 7.30
CA TRP A 75 0.22 0.74 7.25
C TRP A 75 1.28 -0.35 7.28
N GLN A 76 2.35 -0.21 6.48
CA GLN A 76 3.46 -1.15 6.44
C GLN A 76 4.14 -1.27 7.82
N ARG A 77 4.49 -0.13 8.43
CA ARG A 77 5.15 -0.09 9.74
C ARG A 77 4.31 -0.76 10.82
N THR A 78 3.01 -0.44 10.86
CA THR A 78 2.07 -0.98 11.85
C THR A 78 1.87 -2.48 11.66
N THR A 79 1.79 -2.94 10.41
CA THR A 79 1.60 -4.36 10.09
C THR A 79 2.83 -5.19 10.47
N ILE A 80 4.04 -4.70 10.18
CA ILE A 80 5.29 -5.34 10.64
C ILE A 80 5.32 -5.46 12.16
N GLU A 81 4.91 -4.41 12.87
CA GLU A 81 4.91 -4.41 14.33
C GLU A 81 3.93 -5.45 14.89
N LYS A 82 2.73 -5.57 14.32
CA LYS A 82 1.76 -6.62 14.70
C LYS A 82 2.33 -8.03 14.50
N VAL A 83 3.02 -8.28 13.37
CA VAL A 83 3.66 -9.57 13.10
C VAL A 83 4.76 -9.88 14.12
N LYS A 84 5.58 -8.88 14.47
CA LYS A 84 6.61 -9.03 15.51
C LYS A 84 6.02 -9.39 16.87
N GLN A 85 4.95 -8.70 17.27
CA GLN A 85 4.26 -8.96 18.53
C GLN A 85 3.65 -10.36 18.57
N ALA A 86 3.01 -10.80 17.48
CA ALA A 86 2.48 -12.16 17.38
C ALA A 86 3.60 -13.21 17.49
N ALA A 87 4.72 -13.01 16.79
CA ALA A 87 5.87 -13.90 16.87
C ALA A 87 6.47 -13.96 18.29
N GLU A 88 6.57 -12.81 18.97
CA GLU A 88 7.08 -12.76 20.33
C GLU A 88 6.16 -13.45 21.34
N SER A 89 4.85 -13.26 21.21
CA SER A 89 3.86 -14.00 22.02
C SER A 89 4.01 -15.51 21.82
N ALA A 90 4.18 -15.97 20.58
CA ALA A 90 4.39 -17.39 20.29
C ALA A 90 5.69 -17.92 20.94
N ARG A 91 6.81 -17.18 20.87
CA ARG A 91 8.06 -17.55 21.56
C ARG A 91 7.87 -17.68 23.06
N GLN A 92 7.17 -16.74 23.69
CA GLN A 92 6.89 -16.76 25.12
C GLN A 92 6.05 -17.98 25.52
N GLN A 93 5.06 -18.35 24.70
CA GLN A 93 4.26 -19.55 24.93
C GLN A 93 5.11 -20.82 24.87
N VAL A 94 5.99 -20.94 23.87
CA VAL A 94 6.95 -22.06 23.76
C VAL A 94 7.82 -22.15 25.01
N MET A 95 8.39 -21.03 25.46
CA MET A 95 9.23 -20.98 26.65
C MET A 95 8.46 -21.36 27.92
N LYS A 96 7.22 -20.89 28.07
CA LYS A 96 6.37 -21.23 29.21
C LYS A 96 6.06 -22.73 29.26
N ILE A 97 5.73 -23.35 28.13
CA ILE A 97 5.47 -24.79 28.04
C ILE A 97 6.73 -25.57 28.43
N ARG A 98 7.90 -25.18 27.92
CA ARG A 98 9.17 -25.82 28.27
C ARG A 98 9.50 -25.70 29.76
N ASN A 99 9.36 -24.50 30.32
CA ASN A 99 9.67 -24.25 31.73
C ASN A 99 8.72 -25.03 32.65
N CYS A 100 7.42 -25.08 32.34
CA CYS A 100 6.46 -25.85 33.12
C CYS A 100 6.82 -27.35 33.16
N LYS A 101 7.18 -27.92 32.00
CA LYS A 101 7.62 -29.32 31.93
C LYS A 101 8.91 -29.57 32.69
N HIS A 102 9.87 -28.64 32.60
CA HIS A 102 11.10 -28.73 33.35
C HIS A 102 10.85 -28.71 34.86
N GLU A 103 9.97 -27.83 35.34
CA GLU A 103 9.56 -27.76 36.75
C GLU A 103 8.86 -29.04 37.23
N GLU A 104 7.98 -29.63 36.41
CA GLU A 104 7.29 -30.90 36.72
C GLU A 104 8.28 -32.06 36.87
N ILE A 105 9.26 -32.15 35.96
CA ILE A 105 10.34 -33.14 36.01
C ILE A 105 11.19 -32.93 37.27
N ALA A 106 11.59 -31.68 37.56
CA ALA A 106 12.40 -31.36 38.73
C ALA A 106 11.69 -31.71 40.05
N LYS A 107 10.39 -31.42 40.16
CA LYS A 107 9.57 -31.83 41.32
C LYS A 107 9.49 -33.35 41.46
N SER A 108 9.24 -34.05 40.35
CA SER A 108 9.17 -35.52 40.35
C SER A 108 10.50 -36.16 40.77
N PHE A 109 11.62 -35.58 40.36
CA PHE A 109 12.95 -35.99 40.80
C PHE A 109 13.19 -35.76 42.30
N LEU A 110 12.75 -34.61 42.82
CA LEU A 110 12.87 -34.30 44.26
C LEU A 110 12.08 -35.29 45.12
N VAL A 111 10.84 -35.59 44.72
CA VAL A 111 10.00 -36.60 45.39
C VAL A 111 10.68 -37.98 45.38
N LEU A 112 11.17 -38.42 44.21
CA LEU A 112 11.89 -39.69 44.10
C LEU A 112 13.14 -39.72 45.00
N SER A 113 13.88 -38.61 45.08
CA SER A 113 15.09 -38.52 45.90
C SER A 113 14.75 -38.59 47.39
N GLN A 114 13.70 -37.89 47.84
CA GLN A 114 13.23 -37.95 49.21
C GLN A 114 12.76 -39.36 49.59
N GLU A 115 12.00 -40.02 48.71
CA GLU A 115 11.58 -41.41 48.92
C GLU A 115 12.80 -42.35 49.06
N LEU A 116 13.84 -42.15 48.25
CA LEU A 116 15.09 -42.92 48.34
C LEU A 116 15.82 -42.69 49.67
N ASP A 117 15.86 -41.46 50.16
CA ASP A 117 16.53 -41.11 51.43
C ASP A 117 15.77 -41.60 52.68
N GLU A 118 14.43 -41.72 52.59
CA GLU A 118 13.56 -42.12 53.69
C GLU A 118 13.37 -43.65 53.82
N LEU A 119 13.76 -44.42 52.81
CA LEU A 119 13.62 -45.88 52.80
C LEU A 119 14.57 -46.55 53.81
N ARG A 120 13.98 -47.18 54.83
CA ARG A 120 14.71 -47.94 55.87
C ARG A 120 14.54 -49.45 55.74
N ASP A 121 13.32 -49.92 55.45
CA ASP A 121 13.01 -51.33 55.21
C ASP A 121 12.49 -51.49 53.79
N ILE A 122 13.34 -51.99 52.89
CA ILE A 122 13.07 -52.10 51.46
C ILE A 122 12.52 -53.50 51.14
N VAL A 123 11.38 -53.58 50.44
CA VAL A 123 10.88 -54.82 49.84
C VAL A 123 10.99 -54.79 48.31
N GLU A 124 10.92 -55.95 47.65
CA GLU A 124 11.13 -56.04 46.20
C GLU A 124 10.16 -55.16 45.38
N GLN A 125 8.94 -54.97 45.86
CA GLN A 125 7.96 -54.07 45.23
C GLN A 125 8.42 -52.61 45.20
N ASP A 126 9.11 -52.13 46.25
CA ASP A 126 9.63 -50.77 46.29
C ASP A 126 10.72 -50.56 45.24
N ILE A 127 11.64 -51.52 45.12
CA ILE A 127 12.69 -51.50 44.09
C ILE A 127 12.09 -51.50 42.67
N VAL A 128 11.04 -52.29 42.43
CA VAL A 128 10.35 -52.30 41.12
C VAL A 128 9.71 -50.94 40.84
N ARG A 129 8.99 -50.37 41.82
CA ARG A 129 8.34 -49.06 41.71
C ARG A 129 9.34 -47.94 41.45
N LEU A 130 10.43 -47.87 42.21
CA LEU A 130 11.46 -46.83 42.08
C LEU A 130 12.21 -46.94 40.74
N ASN A 131 12.49 -48.16 40.27
CA ASN A 131 13.07 -48.37 38.95
C ASN A 131 12.15 -47.88 37.82
N GLN A 132 10.84 -48.15 37.94
CA GLN A 132 9.86 -47.65 36.97
C GLN A 132 9.79 -46.12 36.99
N ALA A 133 9.75 -45.50 38.18
CA ALA A 133 9.75 -44.05 38.34
C ALA A 133 11.01 -43.40 37.74
N THR A 134 12.18 -43.99 37.99
CA THR A 134 13.47 -43.54 37.45
C THR A 134 13.49 -43.61 35.92
N ARG A 135 13.03 -44.73 35.33
CA ARG A 135 12.95 -44.89 33.88
C ARG A 135 12.00 -43.86 33.24
N LYS A 136 10.83 -43.67 33.85
CA LYS A 136 9.85 -42.68 33.38
C LYS A 136 10.45 -41.27 33.39
N LEU A 137 11.09 -40.86 34.48
CA LEU A 137 11.80 -39.58 34.59
C LEU A 137 12.88 -39.41 33.51
N SER A 138 13.65 -40.47 33.23
CA SER A 138 14.66 -40.46 32.17
C SER A 138 14.03 -40.27 30.78
N ASP A 139 12.91 -40.93 30.50
CA ASP A 139 12.21 -40.81 29.23
C ASP A 139 11.55 -39.43 29.07
N ASP A 140 10.96 -38.90 30.14
CA ASP A 140 10.37 -37.55 30.16
C ASP A 140 11.44 -36.47 29.97
N LEU A 141 12.63 -36.63 30.55
CA LEU A 141 13.80 -35.77 30.29
C LEU A 141 14.23 -35.81 28.82
N LYS A 142 14.32 -36.99 28.23
CA LYS A 142 14.68 -37.14 26.80
C LYS A 142 13.64 -36.49 25.90
N LYS A 143 12.36 -36.68 26.18
CA LYS A 143 11.26 -36.05 25.44
C LYS A 143 11.27 -34.54 25.60
N CYS A 144 11.53 -34.01 26.80
CA CYS A 144 11.63 -32.58 27.03
C CYS A 144 12.84 -31.95 26.32
N ALA A 145 13.95 -32.69 26.21
CA ALA A 145 15.14 -32.26 25.46
C ALA A 145 14.92 -32.28 23.94
N GLN A 146 14.02 -33.13 23.45
CA GLN A 146 13.63 -33.18 22.05
C GLN A 146 12.51 -32.16 21.78
N SER A 147 12.66 -31.30 20.79
CA SER A 147 11.66 -30.28 20.43
C SER A 147 10.33 -30.84 19.86
N SER A 148 10.09 -32.15 19.97
CA SER A 148 9.10 -32.92 19.20
C SER A 148 7.64 -32.70 19.60
N GLU A 149 7.36 -31.96 20.69
CA GLU A 149 6.02 -31.87 21.25
C GLU A 149 5.31 -30.53 21.01
N ILE A 150 6.01 -29.54 20.45
CA ILE A 150 5.43 -28.22 20.17
C ILE A 150 5.37 -28.03 18.66
N GLU A 151 4.16 -28.04 18.11
CA GLU A 151 3.92 -27.75 16.70
C GLU A 151 3.64 -26.26 16.50
N LEU A 152 4.36 -25.64 15.57
CA LEU A 152 4.08 -24.28 15.13
C LEU A 152 3.00 -24.31 14.04
N ASN A 153 1.85 -23.67 14.29
CA ASN A 153 0.78 -23.56 13.31
C ASN A 153 0.78 -22.18 12.64
N VAL A 154 1.14 -22.14 11.36
CA VAL A 154 1.17 -20.92 10.52
C VAL A 154 0.22 -21.01 9.32
N LYS A 155 -0.63 -22.03 9.24
CA LYS A 155 -1.48 -22.29 8.06
C LYS A 155 -2.39 -21.11 7.71
N GLN A 156 -2.94 -20.45 8.73
CA GLN A 156 -3.80 -19.27 8.54
C GLN A 156 -3.05 -18.06 7.98
N SER A 157 -1.75 -17.90 8.27
CA SER A 157 -0.97 -16.80 7.69
C SER A 157 -0.59 -17.05 6.24
N ASP A 158 -0.42 -18.31 5.84
CA ASP A 158 -0.05 -18.68 4.48
C ASP A 158 -1.21 -18.48 3.49
N GLU A 159 -2.45 -18.47 3.98
CA GLU A 159 -3.68 -18.23 3.21
C GLU A 159 -4.00 -16.74 3.03
N ILE A 160 -3.25 -15.83 3.67
CA ILE A 160 -3.51 -14.39 3.58
C ILE A 160 -3.06 -13.85 2.21
N ASP A 161 -4.03 -13.39 1.41
CA ASP A 161 -3.74 -12.58 0.23
C ASP A 161 -3.40 -11.14 0.63
N TRP A 162 -2.10 -10.87 0.76
CA TRP A 162 -1.56 -9.57 1.14
C TRP A 162 -1.93 -8.45 0.17
N ASN A 163 -2.19 -8.76 -1.11
CA ASN A 163 -2.56 -7.76 -2.11
C ASN A 163 -4.00 -7.26 -1.94
N ARG A 164 -4.83 -8.00 -1.19
CA ARG A 164 -6.18 -7.56 -0.80
C ARG A 164 -6.20 -6.81 0.53
N MET A 165 -5.13 -6.88 1.31
CA MET A 165 -5.01 -6.17 2.59
C MET A 165 -4.72 -4.68 2.41
N ILE A 166 -4.13 -4.29 1.28
CA ILE A 166 -3.93 -2.91 0.87
C ILE A 166 -4.06 -2.79 -0.65
N TYR A 167 -4.93 -1.91 -1.13
CA TYR A 167 -5.13 -1.67 -2.55
C TYR A 167 -5.41 -0.18 -2.81
N VAL A 168 -5.17 0.25 -4.03
CA VAL A 168 -5.42 1.62 -4.48
C VAL A 168 -6.54 1.55 -5.51
N GLU A 169 -7.66 2.22 -5.24
CA GLU A 169 -8.75 2.42 -6.19
C GLU A 169 -8.67 3.84 -6.76
N GLU A 170 -8.71 3.94 -8.09
CA GLU A 170 -8.86 5.22 -8.77
C GLU A 170 -10.34 5.61 -8.77
N ASN A 171 -10.66 6.77 -8.19
CA ASN A 171 -12.03 7.25 -8.17
C ASN A 171 -12.36 7.84 -9.55
N SER A 172 -13.26 7.18 -10.28
CA SER A 172 -13.52 7.31 -11.73
C SER A 172 -13.98 8.69 -12.25
N ALA A 173 -13.93 9.77 -11.47
CA ALA A 173 -14.28 11.12 -11.94
C ALA A 173 -13.37 11.65 -13.08
N PHE A 174 -12.25 10.98 -13.37
CA PHE A 174 -11.32 11.33 -14.46
C PHE A 174 -11.41 10.44 -15.71
N ALA A 175 -12.19 9.34 -15.67
CA ALA A 175 -12.24 8.36 -16.76
C ALA A 175 -13.08 8.82 -17.97
N ASP A 176 -14.05 9.73 -17.77
CA ASP A 176 -15.02 10.08 -18.82
C ASP A 176 -14.48 11.05 -19.90
N ASN A 177 -13.33 11.71 -19.68
CA ASN A 177 -12.81 12.72 -20.62
C ASN A 177 -11.90 12.16 -21.74
N GLN A 178 -11.50 10.89 -21.69
CA GLN A 178 -10.64 10.30 -22.74
C GLN A 178 -11.41 9.75 -23.95
N SER A 179 -12.75 9.70 -23.89
CA SER A 179 -13.58 9.10 -24.95
C SER A 179 -14.04 10.07 -26.04
N GLN A 180 -13.65 11.36 -26.00
CA GLN A 180 -14.11 12.38 -26.96
C GLN A 180 -13.00 12.98 -27.84
N ILE A 181 -11.78 12.43 -27.79
CA ILE A 181 -10.69 12.83 -28.69
C ILE A 181 -10.23 11.59 -29.47
N ASN A 182 -11.02 11.19 -30.47
CA ASN A 182 -10.61 10.38 -31.62
C ASN A 182 -11.56 10.63 -32.79
#